data_AF-X6NCZ6-F1
#
_entry.id   AF-X6NCZ6-F1
#
_cell.length_a   1.000
_cell.length_b   1.000
_cell.length_c   1.000
_cell.angle_alpha   90.00
_cell.angle_beta   90.00
_cell.angle_gamma   90.00
#
_symmetry.space_group_name_H-M   'P 1'
#
loop_
_entity.id
_entity.type
_entity.pdbx_description
1 polymer ?
#
loop_
_entity_poly.entity_id
_entity_poly.type
_entity_poly.pdbx_seq_one_letter_code
_entity_poly.pdbx_strand_id
1 'polypeptide(L)'
;MYIIRIHIYTHGGGGGGKKNNRADFALEWKYGILSKPGGHGVVHSLMYSTGTAQKWEDMGISWLVFLQDTNGVAMRSLISALGVSAMNQFVMNSITIPRRPKQPIGAITQLRHTGNDDVLTINVEYNQLEPLLKNCSESREGDIADNRTGYSKYPGNCNTLILKLDTYNRVMAKTKGAVPEFVNPKYADATKTMFKSPARLESMMQEYPKALSNVYFLFFNLLFYLTIIIMQTAGKEREAVGITLYAPWFAFVPVKYNIVDAQKNYELLGDAMSASSGEAGMYRCYRELLRAAGARIDESEEKTRLFGSVPVENGAKVVLHPSFGVTVHEIRSKIKGNVHISGESTFVVDGEFIEIHNLKLDGTLIIRAKNNSKIVIHNLTVKNEGWYVDFLSAF
;
A
#
# COMPACT_ATOMS: atom_id res chain seq x y z
N MET A 1 -15.29 -8.58 11.66
CA MET A 1 -14.62 -7.26 11.58
C MET A 1 -14.44 -6.75 13.00
N TYR A 2 -13.22 -6.75 13.53
CA TYR A 2 -12.95 -6.22 14.86
C TYR A 2 -12.73 -4.71 14.74
N ILE A 3 -13.56 -3.91 15.40
CA ILE A 3 -13.39 -2.44 15.47
C ILE A 3 -13.03 -2.12 16.92
N ILE A 4 -11.74 -1.90 17.21
CA ILE A 4 -11.36 -1.25 18.47
C ILE A 4 -11.69 0.22 18.31
N ARG A 5 -12.68 0.67 19.07
CA ARG A 5 -13.06 2.09 19.13
C ARG A 5 -12.15 2.77 20.15
N ILE A 6 -11.48 3.85 19.74
CA ILE A 6 -10.76 4.72 20.66
C ILE A 6 -11.68 5.89 21.00
N HIS A 7 -11.70 6.27 22.28
CA HIS A 7 -12.52 7.38 22.76
C HIS A 7 -12.03 8.70 22.18
N ILE A 8 -12.97 9.52 21.72
CA ILE A 8 -12.66 10.80 21.11
C ILE A 8 -12.57 11.88 22.18
N TYR A 9 -11.63 12.79 21.98
CA TYR A 9 -11.52 14.03 22.72
C TYR A 9 -12.18 15.19 21.93
N THR A 10 -13.28 15.68 22.52
CA THR A 10 -14.16 16.84 22.25
C THR A 10 -15.03 17.00 20.96
N HIS A 11 -16.33 16.70 21.05
CA HIS A 11 -17.45 17.64 20.86
C HIS A 11 -18.68 17.05 21.55
N GLY A 12 -19.44 17.89 22.26
CA GLY A 12 -20.83 17.65 22.64
C GLY A 12 -21.76 18.56 21.85
N GLY A 13 -22.65 17.99 21.04
CA GLY A 13 -23.87 18.64 20.58
C GLY A 13 -24.97 18.38 21.60
N GLY A 14 -25.51 19.42 22.22
CA GLY A 14 -26.60 19.32 23.22
C GLY A 14 -26.14 19.05 24.65
N GLY A 15 -25.67 20.10 25.34
CA GLY A 15 -25.42 20.09 26.79
C GLY A 15 -23.94 20.07 27.20
N GLY A 16 -23.25 21.22 27.14
CA GLY A 16 -22.16 21.54 28.08
C GLY A 16 -20.74 20.98 27.87
N GLY A 17 -20.44 20.21 26.82
CA GLY A 17 -19.06 19.71 26.57
C GLY A 17 -18.16 20.71 25.81
N LYS A 18 -16.98 21.06 26.35
CA LYS A 18 -16.06 22.07 25.78
C LYS A 18 -15.17 21.51 24.66
N LYS A 19 -15.00 22.25 23.55
CA LYS A 19 -14.05 21.97 22.45
C LYS A 19 -12.67 22.55 22.77
N ASN A 20 -11.86 21.85 23.56
CA ASN A 20 -10.64 22.44 24.13
C ASN A 20 -9.42 21.52 24.07
N ASN A 21 -8.28 22.09 24.42
CA ASN A 21 -6.99 21.41 24.49
C ASN A 21 -6.75 20.66 25.83
N ARG A 22 -7.80 20.46 26.66
CA ARG A 22 -7.69 19.83 27.98
C ARG A 22 -7.95 18.32 27.97
N ALA A 23 -8.17 17.75 26.78
CA ALA A 23 -8.55 16.34 26.59
C ALA A 23 -9.87 15.96 27.29
N ASP A 24 -10.84 16.87 27.29
CA ASP A 24 -12.20 16.54 27.73
C ASP A 24 -12.86 15.54 26.75
N PHE A 25 -13.64 14.58 27.25
CA PHE A 25 -14.34 13.61 26.39
C PHE A 25 -15.38 14.29 25.50
N ALA A 26 -15.42 13.89 24.24
CA ALA A 26 -16.51 14.21 23.33
C ALA A 26 -17.77 13.44 23.73
N LEU A 27 -18.93 14.10 23.74
CA LEU A 27 -20.21 13.46 24.00
C LEU A 27 -21.04 13.41 22.72
N GLU A 28 -21.53 12.24 22.34
CA GLU A 28 -22.52 12.08 21.28
C GLU A 28 -23.91 12.51 21.76
N TRP A 29 -24.20 12.25 23.04
CA TRP A 29 -25.40 12.66 23.77
C TRP A 29 -25.08 12.67 25.28
N LYS A 30 -26.03 13.07 26.14
CA LYS A 30 -25.81 13.37 27.57
C LYS A 30 -24.96 12.34 28.36
N TYR A 31 -25.10 11.05 28.07
CA TYR A 31 -24.32 9.98 28.72
C TYR A 31 -23.57 9.08 27.71
N GLY A 32 -23.49 9.48 26.44
CA GLY A 32 -22.80 8.73 25.39
C GLY A 32 -21.52 9.41 24.98
N ILE A 33 -20.38 8.73 25.10
CA ILE A 33 -19.08 9.23 24.63
C ILE A 33 -18.99 9.01 23.13
N LEU A 34 -18.66 10.06 22.38
CA LEU A 34 -18.43 9.96 20.94
C LEU A 34 -17.20 9.10 20.66
N SER A 35 -17.28 8.20 19.69
CA SER A 35 -16.22 7.25 19.34
C SER A 35 -15.84 7.33 17.86
N LYS A 36 -14.53 7.24 17.57
CA LYS A 36 -13.97 7.21 16.21
C LYS A 36 -12.96 6.06 16.15
N PRO A 37 -12.64 5.59 14.93
CA PRO A 37 -11.54 4.66 14.75
C PRO A 37 -10.22 5.25 15.24
N GLY A 38 -9.40 4.42 15.90
CA GLY A 38 -8.07 4.76 16.41
C GLY A 38 -6.96 4.80 15.36
N GLY A 39 -7.29 4.96 14.09
CA GLY A 39 -6.38 4.73 12.97
C GLY A 39 -6.14 3.24 12.70
N HIS A 40 -5.39 2.95 11.64
CA HIS A 40 -5.14 1.59 11.18
C HIS A 40 -3.99 0.88 11.92
N GLY A 41 -3.21 1.58 12.75
CA GLY A 41 -2.20 0.95 13.63
C GLY A 41 -2.80 0.04 14.71
N VAL A 42 -4.09 0.19 15.00
CA VAL A 42 -4.91 -0.70 15.84
C VAL A 42 -4.83 -2.17 15.39
N VAL A 43 -4.49 -2.44 14.13
CA VAL A 43 -4.29 -3.81 13.65
C VAL A 43 -3.26 -4.58 14.48
N HIS A 44 -2.23 -3.91 14.99
CA HIS A 44 -1.19 -4.54 15.80
C HIS A 44 -1.72 -5.06 17.15
N SER A 45 -2.50 -4.25 17.84
CA SER A 45 -3.14 -4.65 19.10
C SER A 45 -4.19 -5.73 18.89
N LEU A 46 -4.90 -5.72 17.76
CA LEU A 46 -5.81 -6.80 17.38
C LEU A 46 -5.06 -8.12 17.11
N MET A 47 -3.98 -8.08 16.33
CA MET A 47 -3.17 -9.26 16.03
C MET A 47 -2.61 -9.91 17.30
N TYR A 48 -2.19 -9.09 18.28
CA TYR A 48 -1.72 -9.55 19.59
C TYR A 48 -2.85 -10.08 20.48
N SER A 49 -3.86 -9.25 20.77
CA SER A 49 -4.91 -9.55 21.76
C SER A 49 -5.81 -10.73 21.37
N THR A 50 -6.00 -10.97 20.08
CA THR A 50 -6.77 -12.13 19.58
C THR A 50 -5.94 -13.41 19.50
N GLY A 51 -4.63 -13.31 19.72
CA GLY A 51 -3.66 -14.40 19.51
C GLY A 51 -3.50 -14.80 18.04
N THR A 52 -4.00 -14.01 17.08
CA THR A 52 -3.96 -14.36 15.64
C THR A 52 -2.52 -14.52 15.17
N ALA A 53 -1.63 -13.59 15.53
CA ALA A 53 -0.24 -13.65 15.09
C ALA A 53 0.51 -14.86 15.69
N GLN A 54 0.24 -15.20 16.95
CA GLN A 54 0.81 -16.40 17.58
C GLN A 54 0.32 -17.68 16.91
N LYS A 55 -1.00 -17.80 16.67
CA LYS A 55 -1.58 -18.96 15.97
C LYS A 55 -0.94 -19.19 14.61
N TRP A 56 -0.66 -18.13 13.86
CA TRP A 56 -0.02 -18.24 12.55
C TRP A 56 1.44 -18.70 12.66
N GLU A 57 2.18 -18.24 13.66
CA GLU A 57 3.52 -18.75 13.94
C GLU A 57 3.49 -20.23 14.34
N ASP A 58 2.54 -20.65 15.18
CA ASP A 58 2.34 -22.05 15.56
C ASP A 58 1.96 -22.94 14.35
N MET A 59 1.35 -22.36 13.31
CA MET A 59 1.06 -23.02 12.03
C MET A 59 2.29 -23.08 11.08
N GLY A 60 3.44 -22.53 11.49
CA GLY A 60 4.66 -22.48 10.68
C GLY A 60 4.67 -21.37 9.62
N ILE A 61 3.78 -20.38 9.70
CA ILE A 61 3.78 -19.24 8.78
C ILE A 61 4.96 -18.33 9.11
N SER A 62 5.78 -17.98 8.11
CA SER A 62 6.99 -17.16 8.33
C SER A 62 6.80 -15.67 8.09
N TRP A 63 5.78 -15.28 7.32
CA TRP A 63 5.60 -13.90 6.84
C TRP A 63 4.16 -13.43 7.00
N LEU A 64 4.04 -12.18 7.43
CA LEU A 64 2.79 -11.44 7.57
C LEU A 64 2.76 -10.32 6.54
N VAL A 65 1.62 -10.12 5.88
CA VAL A 65 1.42 -9.01 4.94
C VAL A 65 0.23 -8.18 5.36
N PHE A 66 0.43 -6.86 5.45
CA PHE A 66 -0.66 -5.89 5.57
C PHE A 66 -0.92 -5.21 4.22
N LEU A 67 -2.20 -5.11 3.87
CA LEU A 67 -2.70 -4.51 2.64
C LEU A 67 -3.66 -3.37 2.96
N GLN A 68 -3.80 -2.45 2.01
CA GLN A 68 -4.90 -1.49 1.98
C GLN A 68 -6.07 -2.06 1.17
N ASP A 69 -7.26 -1.56 1.44
CA ASP A 69 -8.54 -2.08 0.95
C ASP A 69 -8.73 -1.98 -0.57
N THR A 70 -8.31 -0.88 -1.21
CA THR A 70 -8.69 -0.58 -2.60
C THR A 70 -7.51 -0.46 -3.58
N ASN A 71 -6.36 -1.05 -3.28
CA ASN A 71 -5.21 -1.12 -4.20
C ASN A 71 -5.07 -2.52 -4.80
N GLY A 72 -5.85 -2.83 -5.84
CA GLY A 72 -5.94 -4.17 -6.42
C GLY A 72 -4.62 -4.71 -6.99
N VAL A 73 -3.79 -3.84 -7.58
CA VAL A 73 -2.50 -4.25 -8.16
C VAL A 73 -1.47 -4.62 -7.12
N ALA A 74 -1.63 -4.21 -5.85
CA ALA A 74 -0.67 -4.51 -4.77
C ALA A 74 -0.34 -6.00 -4.70
N MET A 75 -1.35 -6.86 -4.90
CA MET A 75 -1.22 -8.32 -4.90
C MET A 75 -0.20 -8.86 -5.91
N ARG A 76 -0.01 -8.18 -7.05
CA ARG A 76 0.94 -8.59 -8.09
C ARG A 76 2.39 -8.34 -7.67
N SER A 77 2.64 -7.30 -6.88
CA SER A 77 3.98 -6.98 -6.38
C SER A 77 4.45 -7.90 -5.23
N LEU A 78 3.52 -8.50 -4.48
CA LEU A 78 3.82 -9.20 -3.22
C LEU A 78 4.85 -10.31 -3.34
N ILE A 79 4.73 -11.19 -4.34
CA ILE A 79 5.61 -12.39 -4.44
C ILE A 79 7.07 -11.96 -4.63
N SER A 80 7.33 -11.00 -5.51
CA SER A 80 8.69 -10.51 -5.73
C SER A 80 9.20 -9.69 -4.54
N ALA A 81 8.36 -8.88 -3.90
CA ALA A 81 8.74 -8.12 -2.71
C ALA A 81 9.03 -9.03 -1.51
N LEU A 82 8.30 -10.13 -1.37
CA LEU A 82 8.55 -11.17 -0.37
C LEU A 82 9.90 -11.85 -0.62
N GLY A 83 10.21 -12.17 -1.89
CA GLY A 83 11.53 -12.69 -2.28
C GLY A 83 12.66 -11.74 -1.91
N VAL A 84 12.51 -10.44 -2.18
CA VAL A 84 13.47 -9.40 -1.75
C VAL A 84 13.63 -9.36 -0.23
N SER A 85 12.51 -9.46 0.51
CA SER A 85 12.52 -9.47 1.98
C SER A 85 13.31 -10.65 2.53
N ALA A 86 13.11 -11.84 1.95
CA ALA A 86 13.83 -13.04 2.33
C ALA A 86 15.33 -12.96 1.98
N MET A 87 15.68 -12.50 0.78
CA MET A 87 17.09 -12.38 0.35
C MET A 87 17.89 -11.40 1.22
N ASN A 88 17.26 -10.31 1.65
CA ASN A 88 17.89 -9.26 2.44
C ASN A 88 17.64 -9.39 3.95
N GLN A 89 16.95 -10.47 4.38
CA GLN A 89 16.60 -10.71 5.78
C GLN A 89 15.90 -9.52 6.45
N PHE A 90 15.00 -8.84 5.71
CA PHE A 90 14.23 -7.73 6.26
C PHE A 90 13.21 -8.22 7.28
N VAL A 91 13.19 -7.60 8.46
CA VAL A 91 12.13 -7.82 9.47
C VAL A 91 10.84 -7.10 9.11
N MET A 92 10.97 -6.02 8.35
CA MET A 92 9.88 -5.28 7.73
C MET A 92 10.35 -4.73 6.39
N ASN A 93 9.51 -4.84 5.37
CA ASN A 93 9.73 -4.28 4.05
C ASN A 93 8.50 -3.48 3.62
N SER A 94 8.70 -2.20 3.33
CA SER A 94 7.66 -1.32 2.78
C SER A 94 7.72 -1.34 1.26
N ILE A 95 6.60 -1.67 0.62
CA ILE A 95 6.47 -1.50 -0.82
C ILE A 95 6.30 -0.01 -1.14
N THR A 96 7.08 0.47 -2.10
CA THR A 96 7.16 1.87 -2.47
C THR A 96 7.09 2.09 -3.98
N ILE A 97 6.80 3.33 -4.37
CA ILE A 97 6.83 3.81 -5.75
C ILE A 97 7.67 5.09 -5.86
N PRO A 98 8.17 5.45 -7.06
CA PRO A 98 8.69 6.78 -7.31
C PRO A 98 7.64 7.83 -6.95
N ARG A 99 8.01 8.75 -6.06
CA ARG A 99 7.11 9.77 -5.52
C ARG A 99 7.47 11.12 -6.11
N ARG A 100 6.47 11.90 -6.51
CA ARG A 100 6.72 13.30 -6.92
C ARG A 100 6.90 14.18 -5.68
N PRO A 101 7.74 15.22 -5.74
CA PRO A 101 7.82 16.20 -4.67
C PRO A 101 6.44 16.72 -4.26
N LYS A 102 6.18 16.82 -2.96
CA LYS A 102 4.92 17.30 -2.37
C LYS A 102 3.68 16.47 -2.72
N GLN A 103 3.86 15.28 -3.31
CA GLN A 103 2.76 14.34 -3.52
C GLN A 103 2.18 13.93 -2.15
N PRO A 104 0.84 13.84 -2.02
CA PRO A 104 0.14 13.50 -0.76
C PRO A 104 0.18 12.00 -0.46
N ILE A 105 1.39 11.45 -0.47
CA ILE A 105 1.73 10.07 -0.11
C ILE A 105 2.92 10.18 0.86
N GLY A 106 2.86 9.43 1.97
CA GLY A 106 3.97 9.37 2.92
C GLY A 106 5.26 8.91 2.23
N ALA A 107 6.41 9.37 2.72
CA ALA A 107 7.69 9.04 2.14
C ALA A 107 8.50 8.17 3.10
N ILE A 108 9.13 7.10 2.61
CA ILE A 108 10.07 6.35 3.43
C ILE A 108 11.38 7.13 3.49
N THR A 109 11.82 7.45 4.70
CA THR A 109 13.06 8.16 4.98
C THR A 109 13.91 7.36 5.95
N GLN A 110 15.19 7.71 6.03
CA GLN A 110 16.08 7.25 7.08
C GLN A 110 16.34 8.41 8.03
N LEU A 111 15.85 8.30 9.27
CA LEU A 111 16.01 9.31 10.31
C LEU A 111 17.22 8.95 11.18
N ARG A 112 18.11 9.92 11.39
CA ARG A 112 19.26 9.80 12.30
C ARG A 112 19.01 10.67 13.53
N HIS A 113 19.15 10.09 14.72
CA HIS A 113 18.99 10.85 15.96
C HIS A 113 20.22 11.75 16.21
N THR A 114 20.03 12.98 16.71
CA THR A 114 21.11 13.99 16.83
C THR A 114 22.00 13.83 18.07
N GLY A 115 21.95 12.69 18.75
CA GLY A 115 22.70 12.44 19.99
C GLY A 115 23.25 11.02 20.13
N ASN A 116 23.04 10.16 19.14
CA ASN A 116 23.61 8.82 19.07
C ASN A 116 23.63 8.32 17.60
N ASP A 117 24.23 7.15 17.36
CA ASP A 117 24.25 6.52 16.03
C ASP A 117 23.00 5.69 15.72
N ASP A 118 21.86 6.02 16.33
CA ASP A 118 20.61 5.35 16.03
C ASP A 118 20.03 5.86 14.71
N VAL A 119 19.60 4.89 13.91
CA VAL A 119 19.08 5.10 12.57
C VAL A 119 17.75 4.37 12.48
N LEU A 120 16.73 5.07 12.01
CA LEU A 120 15.37 4.56 11.88
C LEU A 120 14.88 4.76 10.44
N THR A 121 14.71 3.66 9.72
CA THR A 121 14.01 3.67 8.42
C THR A 121 12.51 3.63 8.67
N ILE A 122 11.78 4.68 8.26
CA ILE A 122 10.35 4.79 8.56
C ILE A 122 9.61 5.69 7.57
N ASN A 123 8.31 5.54 7.51
CA ASN A 123 7.42 6.49 6.86
C ASN A 123 7.37 7.84 7.60
N VAL A 124 7.54 8.92 6.87
CA VAL A 124 7.21 10.28 7.28
C VAL A 124 6.02 10.74 6.47
N GLU A 125 4.94 11.14 7.15
CA GLU A 125 3.73 11.60 6.47
C GLU A 125 3.99 12.86 5.63
N TYR A 126 3.30 12.97 4.49
CA TYR A 126 3.54 14.02 3.50
C TYR A 126 3.39 15.44 4.07
N ASN A 127 2.51 15.62 5.06
CA ASN A 127 2.28 16.89 5.76
C ASN A 127 3.37 17.22 6.79
N GLN A 128 4.23 16.27 7.14
CA GLN A 128 5.36 16.42 8.06
C GLN A 128 6.71 16.47 7.34
N LEU A 129 6.79 15.87 6.14
CA LEU A 129 8.04 15.71 5.40
C LEU A 129 8.73 17.04 5.12
N GLU A 130 8.04 18.00 4.51
CA GLU A 130 8.65 19.29 4.12
C GLU A 130 9.22 20.06 5.33
N PRO A 131 8.48 20.27 6.45
CA PRO A 131 9.05 20.84 7.65
C PRO A 131 10.22 20.04 8.24
N LEU A 132 10.15 18.71 8.21
CA LEU A 132 11.21 17.86 8.73
C LEU A 132 12.51 18.05 7.94
N LEU A 133 12.43 17.96 6.62
CA LEU A 133 13.59 18.10 5.73
C LEU A 133 14.28 19.46 5.88
N LYS A 134 13.50 20.54 5.94
CA LYS A 134 14.04 21.91 6.14
C LYS A 134 14.82 22.10 7.43
N ASN A 135 14.53 21.28 8.45
CA ASN A 135 15.24 21.29 9.73
C ASN A 135 16.44 20.31 9.76
N CYS A 136 16.62 19.47 8.74
CA CYS A 136 17.78 18.58 8.61
C CYS A 136 18.91 19.26 7.85
N SER A 137 20.16 19.09 8.30
CA SER A 137 21.35 19.67 7.64
C SER A 137 21.53 19.22 6.19
N GLU A 138 21.19 17.96 5.90
CA GLU A 138 21.43 17.30 4.61
C GLU A 138 20.30 17.51 3.58
N SER A 139 19.20 18.16 3.96
CA SER A 139 18.02 18.31 3.08
C SER A 139 17.26 19.61 3.29
N ARG A 140 18.00 20.69 3.58
CA ARG A 140 17.42 22.02 3.86
C ARG A 140 16.61 22.58 2.70
N GLU A 141 16.89 22.11 1.49
CA GLU A 141 16.14 22.44 0.28
C GLU A 141 14.68 21.92 0.30
N GLY A 142 14.35 21.00 1.21
CA GLY A 142 13.03 20.40 1.34
C GLY A 142 12.82 19.22 0.41
N ASP A 143 11.56 18.88 0.17
CA ASP A 143 11.18 17.82 -0.75
C ASP A 143 11.24 18.33 -2.19
N ILE A 144 12.38 18.11 -2.86
CA ILE A 144 12.63 18.55 -4.23
C ILE A 144 12.83 17.36 -5.18
N ALA A 145 12.66 17.60 -6.48
CA ALA A 145 12.92 16.61 -7.51
C ALA A 145 14.43 16.37 -7.63
N ASP A 146 14.83 15.11 -7.70
CA ASP A 146 16.15 14.68 -8.11
C ASP A 146 16.39 15.03 -9.58
N ASN A 147 17.53 15.64 -9.89
CA ASN A 147 17.84 16.15 -11.24
C ASN A 147 17.91 15.06 -12.30
N ARG A 148 18.19 13.80 -11.92
CA ARG A 148 18.33 12.69 -12.87
C ARG A 148 16.98 12.02 -13.16
N THR A 149 16.17 11.86 -12.13
CA THR A 149 14.95 11.05 -12.21
C THR A 149 13.66 11.87 -12.29
N GLY A 150 13.68 13.14 -11.87
CA GLY A 150 12.49 13.99 -11.77
C GLY A 150 11.56 13.65 -10.60
N TYR A 151 11.91 12.66 -9.77
CA TYR A 151 11.15 12.24 -8.59
C TYR A 151 11.81 12.73 -7.31
N SER A 152 11.06 12.73 -6.20
CA SER A 152 11.62 12.92 -4.87
C SER A 152 12.67 11.84 -4.58
N LYS A 153 13.74 12.23 -3.88
CA LYS A 153 14.74 11.29 -3.34
C LYS A 153 14.12 10.29 -2.36
N TYR A 154 12.95 10.61 -1.81
CA TYR A 154 12.24 9.83 -0.80
C TYR A 154 11.07 9.07 -1.44
N PRO A 155 11.15 7.73 -1.52
CA PRO A 155 10.15 6.93 -2.22
C PRO A 155 8.81 6.91 -1.48
N GLY A 156 7.72 6.85 -2.23
CA GLY A 156 6.35 6.95 -1.72
C GLY A 156 5.90 5.62 -1.15
N ASN A 157 5.48 5.62 0.11
CA ASN A 157 5.00 4.45 0.81
C ASN A 157 3.59 4.05 0.32
N CYS A 158 3.46 2.82 -0.20
CA CYS A 158 2.18 2.29 -0.68
C CYS A 158 1.29 1.76 0.46
N ASN A 159 1.83 1.67 1.69
CA ASN A 159 1.19 1.00 2.82
C ASN A 159 0.85 -0.48 2.56
N THR A 160 1.62 -1.12 1.67
CA THR A 160 1.71 -2.57 1.60
C THR A 160 2.97 -3.00 2.31
N LEU A 161 2.82 -3.71 3.43
CA LEU A 161 3.90 -4.00 4.38
C LEU A 161 4.10 -5.50 4.50
N ILE A 162 5.34 -5.96 4.38
CA ILE A 162 5.72 -7.37 4.57
C ILE A 162 6.55 -7.44 5.85
N LEU A 163 6.17 -8.28 6.79
CA LEU A 163 6.82 -8.41 8.10
C LEU A 163 7.21 -9.87 8.36
N LYS A 164 8.39 -10.08 8.94
CA LYS A 164 8.83 -11.40 9.39
C LYS A 164 8.07 -11.77 10.67
N LEU A 165 7.29 -12.86 10.64
CA LEU A 165 6.29 -13.13 11.67
C LEU A 165 6.90 -13.41 13.05
N ASP A 166 8.04 -14.10 13.11
CA ASP A 166 8.75 -14.38 14.36
C ASP A 166 9.10 -13.09 15.12
N THR A 167 9.68 -12.14 14.40
CA THR A 167 10.14 -10.85 14.91
C THR A 167 8.93 -9.99 15.26
N TYR A 168 7.91 -10.02 14.40
CA TYR A 168 6.63 -9.39 14.68
C TYR A 168 6.03 -9.86 16.01
N ASN A 169 5.91 -11.16 16.25
CA ASN A 169 5.37 -11.71 17.49
C ASN A 169 6.19 -11.34 18.71
N ARG A 170 7.53 -11.40 18.65
CA ARG A 170 8.39 -10.94 19.75
C ARG A 170 8.12 -9.48 20.12
N VAL A 171 8.02 -8.61 19.11
CA VAL A 171 7.77 -7.18 19.32
C VAL A 171 6.36 -6.95 19.86
N MET A 172 5.35 -7.61 19.29
CA MET A 172 3.95 -7.51 19.74
C MET A 172 3.78 -8.01 21.18
N ALA A 173 4.42 -9.12 21.55
CA ALA A 173 4.39 -9.65 22.91
C ALA A 173 4.99 -8.68 23.94
N LYS A 174 6.04 -7.97 23.53
CA LYS A 174 6.71 -6.94 24.33
C LYS A 174 5.87 -5.68 24.48
N THR A 175 5.31 -5.16 23.39
CA THR A 175 4.53 -3.91 23.41
C THR A 175 3.06 -4.13 23.75
N LYS A 176 2.63 -5.39 23.94
CA LYS A 176 1.21 -5.77 24.05
C LYS A 176 0.39 -5.29 22.84
N GLY A 177 1.03 -5.29 21.68
CA GLY A 177 0.47 -4.82 20.41
C GLY A 177 0.37 -3.29 20.28
N ALA A 178 0.94 -2.52 21.22
CA ALA A 178 1.01 -1.08 21.10
C ALA A 178 2.05 -0.65 20.06
N VAL A 179 1.68 0.36 19.27
CA VAL A 179 2.58 1.16 18.43
C VAL A 179 2.37 2.64 18.79
N PRO A 180 3.33 3.54 18.49
CA PRO A 180 3.21 4.94 18.88
C PRO A 180 1.93 5.60 18.37
N GLU A 181 1.29 6.35 19.26
CA GLU A 181 0.09 7.11 18.98
C GLU A 181 0.42 8.58 18.71
N PHE A 182 -0.44 9.25 17.96
CA PHE A 182 -0.36 10.68 17.70
C PHE A 182 -1.76 11.31 17.72
N VAL A 183 -1.82 12.63 17.76
CA VAL A 183 -3.05 13.40 17.64
C VAL A 183 -2.87 14.48 16.58
N ASN A 184 -3.86 14.63 15.69
CA ASN A 184 -3.84 15.66 14.63
C ASN A 184 -5.11 16.52 14.69
N PRO A 185 -5.19 17.47 15.65
CA PRO A 185 -6.38 18.29 15.85
C PRO A 185 -6.57 19.29 14.69
N LYS A 186 -7.81 19.39 14.19
CA LYS A 186 -8.20 20.45 13.26
C LYS A 186 -8.74 21.63 14.06
N TYR A 187 -8.07 22.78 13.98
CA TYR A 187 -8.46 23.99 14.73
C TYR A 187 -9.48 24.84 13.99
N ALA A 188 -10.32 25.57 14.74
CA ALA A 188 -11.33 26.48 14.20
C ALA A 188 -10.69 27.72 13.55
N ASP A 189 -9.56 28.18 14.09
CA ASP A 189 -8.82 29.35 13.64
C ASP A 189 -7.32 29.22 13.99
N ALA A 190 -6.55 30.26 13.64
CA ALA A 190 -5.10 30.31 13.83
C ALA A 190 -4.65 30.39 15.30
N THR A 191 -5.53 30.71 16.25
CA THR A 191 -5.18 30.78 17.69
C THR A 191 -4.90 29.41 18.29
N LYS A 192 -5.39 28.33 17.64
CA LYS A 192 -5.26 26.94 18.07
C LYS A 192 -5.79 26.68 19.49
N THR A 193 -6.79 27.42 19.93
CA THR A 193 -7.41 27.26 21.26
C THR A 193 -8.66 26.38 21.23
N MET A 194 -9.33 26.27 20.07
CA MET A 194 -10.57 25.54 19.88
C MET A 194 -10.49 24.64 18.65
N PHE A 195 -11.00 23.41 18.76
CA PHE A 195 -11.08 22.49 17.64
C PHE A 195 -12.28 22.81 16.73
N LYS A 196 -12.08 22.72 15.40
CA LYS A 196 -13.15 22.74 14.39
C LYS A 196 -14.05 21.50 14.51
N SER A 197 -13.45 20.37 14.84
CA SER A 197 -14.11 19.08 15.05
C SER A 197 -13.34 18.23 16.06
N PRO A 198 -13.98 17.27 16.75
CA PRO A 198 -13.30 16.38 17.69
C PRO A 198 -12.06 15.70 17.16
N ALA A 199 -11.02 15.70 17.99
CA ALA A 199 -9.76 15.01 17.77
C ALA A 199 -9.73 13.68 18.53
N ARG A 200 -8.86 12.77 18.14
CA ARG A 200 -8.68 11.47 18.79
C ARG A 200 -7.22 11.05 18.68
N LEU A 201 -6.80 10.16 19.57
CA LEU A 201 -5.55 9.44 19.36
C LEU A 201 -5.70 8.52 18.15
N GLU A 202 -4.66 8.52 17.34
CA GLU A 202 -4.54 7.68 16.16
C GLU A 202 -3.20 6.95 16.20
N SER A 203 -3.18 5.78 15.58
CA SER A 203 -1.95 5.04 15.31
C SER A 203 -1.92 4.63 13.84
N MET A 204 -0.72 4.56 13.28
CA MET A 204 -0.51 4.13 11.90
C MET A 204 0.19 2.76 11.90
N MET A 205 -0.13 1.89 10.94
CA MET A 205 0.42 0.53 10.92
C MET A 205 1.88 0.52 10.44
N GLN A 206 2.24 1.51 9.61
CA GLN A 206 3.59 1.73 9.13
C GLN A 206 4.54 2.31 10.20
N GLU A 207 4.05 2.57 11.43
CA GLU A 207 4.85 3.05 12.57
C GLU A 207 5.47 1.90 13.38
N TYR A 208 5.21 0.65 13.01
CA TYR A 208 5.84 -0.54 13.58
C TYR A 208 7.38 -0.43 13.74
N PRO A 209 8.16 0.21 12.83
CA PRO A 209 9.60 0.37 13.02
C PRO A 209 10.00 1.05 14.33
N LYS A 210 9.18 1.95 14.89
CA LYS A 210 9.43 2.56 16.21
C LYS A 210 9.30 1.58 17.37
N ALA A 211 8.61 0.46 17.19
CA ALA A 211 8.52 -0.60 18.19
C ALA A 211 9.75 -1.53 18.19
N LEU A 212 10.51 -1.57 17.09
CA LEU A 212 11.76 -2.36 16.98
C LEU A 212 12.89 -1.77 17.85
N SER A 213 13.02 -0.45 17.90
CA SER A 213 14.09 0.22 18.69
C SER A 213 13.95 -0.01 20.20
N ASN A 214 12.70 -0.20 20.69
CA ASN A 214 12.44 -0.55 22.08
C ASN A 214 12.97 -1.94 22.47
N VAL A 215 13.40 -2.79 21.52
CA VAL A 215 13.96 -4.13 21.79
C VAL A 215 15.26 -4.04 22.60
N TYR A 216 16.12 -3.05 22.35
CA TYR A 216 17.47 -2.98 22.93
C TYR A 216 17.57 -2.39 24.34
N PHE A 217 16.66 -1.49 24.74
CA PHE A 217 16.82 -0.76 26.01
C PHE A 217 16.54 -1.60 27.27
N LEU A 218 15.69 -2.63 27.16
CA LEU A 218 15.32 -3.48 28.31
C LEU A 218 16.25 -4.69 28.49
N PHE A 219 16.76 -5.28 27.40
CA PHE A 219 17.69 -6.42 27.50
C PHE A 219 19.02 -6.02 28.16
N PHE A 220 19.45 -4.77 27.98
CA PHE A 220 20.64 -4.24 28.62
C PHE A 220 20.50 -4.04 30.14
N ASN A 221 19.30 -3.88 30.69
CA ASN A 221 19.14 -3.62 32.13
C ASN A 221 18.94 -4.88 32.97
N LEU A 222 18.34 -5.95 32.42
CA LEU A 222 18.12 -7.19 33.18
C LEU A 222 19.32 -8.15 33.11
N LEU A 223 20.12 -8.09 32.03
CA LEU A 223 21.24 -9.01 31.79
C LEU A 223 22.62 -8.41 32.12
N PHE A 224 22.70 -7.14 32.55
CA PHE A 224 23.96 -6.48 32.93
C PHE A 224 24.56 -7.05 34.21
N TYR A 225 23.75 -7.65 35.09
CA TYR A 225 24.23 -8.23 36.34
C TYR A 225 24.75 -9.67 36.23
N LEU A 226 24.47 -10.39 35.13
CA LEU A 226 24.83 -11.81 35.01
C LEU A 226 25.82 -12.15 33.88
N THR A 227 26.08 -11.25 32.93
CA THR A 227 26.79 -11.60 31.68
C THR A 227 28.03 -10.73 31.40
N ILE A 228 28.81 -10.40 32.43
CA ILE A 228 30.10 -9.70 32.24
C ILE A 228 31.20 -10.64 31.68
N ILE A 229 30.96 -11.94 31.50
CA ILE A 229 32.05 -12.89 31.20
C ILE A 229 32.08 -13.49 29.77
N ILE A 230 31.04 -13.38 28.92
CA ILE A 230 31.02 -14.20 27.66
C ILE A 230 30.86 -13.45 26.32
N MET A 231 30.53 -12.15 26.25
CA MET A 231 30.30 -11.51 24.93
C MET A 231 31.27 -10.38 24.59
N GLN A 232 32.52 -10.74 24.29
CA GLN A 232 33.26 -10.07 23.23
C GLN A 232 33.01 -10.87 21.94
N THR A 233 32.66 -10.19 20.85
CA THR A 233 32.44 -10.69 19.47
C THR A 233 31.06 -11.23 19.06
N ALA A 234 29.96 -10.53 19.42
CA ALA A 234 28.77 -10.53 18.57
C ALA A 234 28.38 -9.07 18.29
N GLY A 235 28.58 -8.59 17.06
CA GLY A 235 28.06 -7.30 16.64
C GLY A 235 26.55 -7.28 16.83
N LYS A 236 25.98 -6.13 17.24
CA LYS A 236 24.53 -5.94 17.29
C LYS A 236 23.97 -6.19 15.88
N GLU A 237 23.37 -7.36 15.62
CA GLU A 237 22.57 -7.57 14.42
C GLU A 237 21.33 -6.67 14.53
N ARG A 238 21.42 -5.45 13.97
CA ARG A 238 20.27 -4.54 13.90
C ARG A 238 19.23 -5.18 12.99
N GLU A 239 18.00 -5.30 13.49
CA GLU A 239 16.85 -5.77 12.73
C GLU A 239 16.66 -4.86 11.50
N ALA A 240 16.76 -5.43 10.30
CA ALA A 240 16.80 -4.65 9.06
C ALA A 240 15.40 -4.26 8.57
N VAL A 241 15.14 -2.96 8.46
CA VAL A 241 13.92 -2.41 7.84
C VAL A 241 14.26 -1.93 6.43
N GLY A 242 13.66 -2.58 5.45
CA GLY A 242 13.92 -2.38 4.03
C GLY A 242 12.77 -1.72 3.27
N ILE A 243 13.04 -1.43 1.99
CA ILE A 243 12.05 -0.97 1.03
C ILE A 243 12.20 -1.75 -0.28
N THR A 244 11.11 -1.91 -1.00
CA THR A 244 11.11 -2.39 -2.39
C THR A 244 10.42 -1.37 -3.27
N LEU A 245 11.12 -0.88 -4.29
CA LEU A 245 10.64 0.16 -5.20
C LEU A 245 10.09 -0.48 -6.48
N TYR A 246 8.84 -0.19 -6.83
CA TYR A 246 8.22 -0.63 -8.08
C TYR A 246 7.75 0.55 -8.92
N ALA A 247 7.50 0.28 -10.20
CA ALA A 247 6.72 1.18 -11.03
C ALA A 247 5.27 1.27 -10.50
N PRO A 248 4.62 2.46 -10.53
CA PRO A 248 3.28 2.65 -9.99
C PRO A 248 2.23 1.66 -10.53
N TRP A 249 2.23 1.39 -11.83
CA TRP A 249 1.27 0.49 -12.48
C TRP A 249 1.27 -0.94 -11.92
N PHE A 250 2.36 -1.36 -11.26
CA PHE A 250 2.52 -2.71 -10.73
C PHE A 250 2.22 -2.83 -9.23
N ALA A 251 2.26 -1.73 -8.48
CA ALA A 251 2.19 -1.76 -7.02
C ALA A 251 1.20 -0.76 -6.41
N PHE A 252 0.78 0.28 -7.13
CA PHE A 252 0.00 1.38 -6.57
C PHE A 252 -1.01 1.97 -7.57
N VAL A 253 -2.22 1.42 -7.55
CA VAL A 253 -3.39 1.95 -8.25
C VAL A 253 -4.58 1.93 -7.29
N PRO A 254 -4.61 2.84 -6.29
CA PRO A 254 -5.67 2.85 -5.29
C PRO A 254 -6.95 3.54 -5.80
N VAL A 255 -8.09 3.18 -5.21
CA VAL A 255 -9.36 3.91 -5.39
C VAL A 255 -9.68 4.68 -4.11
N LYS A 256 -9.54 6.02 -4.17
CA LYS A 256 -9.67 6.90 -3.00
C LYS A 256 -10.71 8.00 -3.17
N TYR A 257 -10.94 8.46 -4.39
CA TYR A 257 -11.69 9.69 -4.63
C TYR A 257 -12.99 9.42 -5.41
N ASN A 258 -14.03 10.18 -5.06
CA ASN A 258 -15.20 10.36 -5.91
C ASN A 258 -14.80 11.11 -7.20
N ILE A 259 -15.69 11.18 -8.19
CA ILE A 259 -15.42 11.80 -9.50
C ILE A 259 -14.93 13.26 -9.37
N VAL A 260 -15.53 14.05 -8.48
CA VAL A 260 -15.20 15.48 -8.30
C VAL A 260 -13.80 15.66 -7.71
N ASP A 261 -13.47 14.91 -6.66
CA ASP A 261 -12.15 15.00 -6.02
C ASP A 261 -11.06 14.32 -6.85
N ALA A 262 -11.41 13.30 -7.62
CA ALA A 262 -10.52 12.64 -8.56
C ALA A 262 -10.07 13.58 -9.68
N GLN A 263 -10.99 14.42 -10.21
CA GLN A 263 -10.64 15.43 -11.20
C GLN A 263 -9.61 16.43 -10.61
N LYS A 264 -9.87 16.97 -9.42
CA LYS A 264 -8.94 17.88 -8.74
C LYS A 264 -7.57 17.23 -8.49
N ASN A 265 -7.58 15.96 -8.07
CA ASN A 265 -6.36 15.20 -7.85
C ASN A 265 -5.59 14.98 -9.17
N TYR A 266 -6.29 14.70 -10.26
CA TYR A 266 -5.70 14.55 -11.59
C TYR A 266 -5.09 15.86 -12.09
N GLU A 267 -5.79 17.00 -11.96
CA GLU A 267 -5.25 18.31 -12.34
C GLU A 267 -3.99 18.67 -11.54
N LEU A 268 -3.95 18.29 -10.26
CA LEU A 268 -2.80 18.57 -9.39
C LEU A 268 -1.62 17.61 -9.62
N LEU A 269 -1.88 16.32 -9.85
CA LEU A 269 -0.87 15.26 -9.76
C LEU A 269 -0.77 14.37 -11.01
N GLY A 270 -1.69 14.48 -11.95
CA GLY A 270 -1.80 13.60 -13.12
C GLY A 270 -2.24 12.18 -12.79
N ASP A 271 -2.86 11.97 -11.63
CA ASP A 271 -3.40 10.68 -11.17
C ASP A 271 -4.78 10.93 -10.57
N ALA A 272 -5.79 10.16 -10.98
CA ALA A 272 -7.17 10.39 -10.55
C ALA A 272 -7.53 9.62 -9.28
N MET A 273 -6.98 8.41 -9.07
CA MET A 273 -7.36 7.50 -7.99
C MET A 273 -8.89 7.33 -7.80
N SER A 274 -9.65 7.39 -8.90
CA SER A 274 -11.09 7.09 -8.97
C SER A 274 -11.33 5.61 -9.25
N ALA A 275 -12.58 5.15 -9.11
CA ALA A 275 -12.97 3.78 -9.46
C ALA A 275 -12.61 3.43 -10.92
N SER A 276 -12.93 4.31 -11.87
CA SER A 276 -12.63 4.12 -13.29
C SER A 276 -11.11 4.06 -13.56
N SER A 277 -10.31 4.92 -12.91
CA SER A 277 -8.84 4.84 -13.05
C SER A 277 -8.25 3.59 -12.38
N GLY A 278 -8.86 3.12 -11.29
CA GLY A 278 -8.49 1.88 -10.62
C GLY A 278 -8.69 0.66 -11.51
N GLU A 279 -9.87 0.57 -12.14
CA GLU A 279 -10.21 -0.48 -13.10
C GLU A 279 -9.28 -0.46 -14.32
N ALA A 280 -9.07 0.72 -14.93
CA ALA A 280 -8.14 0.87 -16.04
C ALA A 280 -6.70 0.48 -15.68
N GLY A 281 -6.24 0.83 -14.47
CA GLY A 281 -4.93 0.43 -13.98
C GLY A 281 -4.77 -1.08 -13.79
N MET A 282 -5.86 -1.79 -13.41
CA MET A 282 -5.86 -3.27 -13.39
C MET A 282 -5.70 -3.85 -14.81
N TYR A 283 -6.45 -3.33 -15.78
CA TYR A 283 -6.31 -3.75 -17.18
C TYR A 283 -4.88 -3.50 -17.70
N ARG A 284 -4.32 -2.33 -17.40
CA ARG A 284 -2.93 -2.00 -17.73
C ARG A 284 -1.95 -2.98 -17.11
N CYS A 285 -2.07 -3.26 -15.82
CA CYS A 285 -1.20 -4.20 -15.13
C CYS A 285 -1.17 -5.56 -15.86
N TYR A 286 -2.33 -6.05 -16.28
CA TYR A 286 -2.44 -7.30 -17.03
C TYR A 286 -1.89 -7.23 -18.46
N ARG A 287 -2.04 -6.09 -19.15
CA ARG A 287 -1.37 -5.85 -20.44
C ARG A 287 0.16 -5.91 -20.29
N GLU A 288 0.71 -5.22 -19.29
CA GLU A 288 2.16 -5.21 -19.05
C GLU A 288 2.71 -6.59 -18.67
N LEU A 289 1.97 -7.38 -17.90
CA LEU A 289 2.34 -8.77 -17.58
C LEU A 289 2.36 -9.67 -18.83
N LEU A 290 1.37 -9.54 -19.72
CA LEU A 290 1.35 -10.27 -20.99
C LEU A 290 2.47 -9.82 -21.93
N ARG A 291 2.79 -8.51 -21.98
CA ARG A 291 3.93 -7.98 -22.73
C ARG A 291 5.25 -8.57 -22.21
N ALA A 292 5.44 -8.59 -20.89
CA ALA A 292 6.61 -9.23 -20.28
C ALA A 292 6.70 -10.75 -20.57
N ALA A 293 5.54 -11.40 -20.72
CA ALA A 293 5.43 -12.80 -21.10
C ALA A 293 5.71 -13.06 -22.60
N GLY A 294 5.78 -12.02 -23.44
CA GLY A 294 6.11 -12.12 -24.87
C GLY A 294 4.94 -11.85 -25.82
N ALA A 295 3.76 -11.50 -25.31
CA ALA A 295 2.64 -11.10 -26.16
C ALA A 295 2.85 -9.67 -26.70
N ARG A 296 2.36 -9.43 -27.92
CA ARG A 296 2.19 -8.10 -28.48
C ARG A 296 0.79 -7.59 -28.16
N ILE A 297 0.71 -6.44 -27.51
CA ILE A 297 -0.55 -5.74 -27.28
C ILE A 297 -0.41 -4.35 -27.85
N ASP A 298 -1.21 -4.03 -28.87
CA ASP A 298 -1.19 -2.71 -29.47
C ASP A 298 -1.75 -1.66 -28.48
N GLU A 299 -1.36 -0.41 -28.66
CA GLU A 299 -1.98 0.72 -27.98
C GLU A 299 -3.35 1.01 -28.58
N SER A 300 -4.29 1.53 -27.79
CA SER A 300 -5.53 2.09 -28.34
C SER A 300 -5.24 3.34 -29.18
N GLU A 301 -6.08 3.59 -30.18
CA GLU A 301 -6.01 4.84 -30.96
C GLU A 301 -6.22 6.05 -30.05
N GLU A 302 -7.25 5.97 -29.21
CA GLU A 302 -7.48 6.92 -28.12
C GLU A 302 -6.87 6.39 -26.83
N LYS A 303 -5.77 7.00 -26.37
CA LYS A 303 -5.04 6.55 -25.17
C LYS A 303 -5.72 6.89 -23.85
N THR A 304 -6.64 7.84 -23.86
CA THR A 304 -7.33 8.32 -22.66
C THR A 304 -8.76 8.64 -23.02
N ARG A 305 -9.71 8.13 -22.23
CA ARG A 305 -11.13 8.46 -22.30
C ARG A 305 -11.56 9.23 -21.08
N LEU A 306 -12.55 10.10 -21.22
CA LEU A 306 -13.17 10.77 -20.09
C LEU A 306 -14.23 9.84 -19.47
N PHE A 307 -14.26 9.73 -18.15
CA PHE A 307 -15.34 9.11 -17.40
C PHE A 307 -15.91 10.18 -16.48
N GLY A 308 -17.03 10.78 -16.89
CA GLY A 308 -17.43 12.09 -16.38
C GLY A 308 -16.39 13.14 -16.77
N SER A 309 -15.80 13.81 -15.78
CA SER A 309 -14.71 14.78 -15.97
C SER A 309 -13.31 14.22 -15.71
N VAL A 310 -13.20 12.92 -15.42
CA VAL A 310 -11.93 12.28 -15.04
C VAL A 310 -11.29 11.63 -16.26
N PRO A 311 -10.06 12.01 -16.63
CA PRO A 311 -9.31 11.30 -17.66
C PRO A 311 -8.84 9.92 -17.16
N VAL A 312 -9.12 8.88 -17.94
CA VAL A 312 -8.83 7.48 -17.61
C VAL A 312 -8.07 6.84 -18.78
N GLU A 313 -6.99 6.14 -18.49
CA GLU A 313 -6.23 5.39 -19.50
C GLU A 313 -7.14 4.40 -20.23
N ASN A 314 -7.13 4.43 -21.56
CA ASN A 314 -7.86 3.50 -22.41
C ASN A 314 -6.88 2.51 -23.06
N GLY A 315 -7.39 1.34 -23.42
CA GLY A 315 -6.62 0.25 -24.00
C GLY A 315 -7.34 -1.09 -23.90
N ALA A 316 -6.64 -2.17 -24.26
CA ALA A 316 -7.23 -3.50 -24.27
C ALA A 316 -7.65 -3.91 -22.86
N LYS A 317 -8.88 -4.41 -22.72
CA LYS A 317 -9.47 -4.85 -21.45
C LYS A 317 -9.03 -6.29 -21.20
N VAL A 318 -7.82 -6.44 -20.66
CA VAL A 318 -7.23 -7.75 -20.34
C VAL A 318 -7.59 -8.13 -18.92
N VAL A 319 -8.03 -9.36 -18.67
CA VAL A 319 -8.23 -9.92 -17.32
C VAL A 319 -7.57 -11.30 -17.24
N LEU A 320 -6.58 -11.40 -16.34
CA LEU A 320 -5.89 -12.66 -16.05
C LEU A 320 -6.38 -13.20 -14.71
N HIS A 321 -7.18 -14.26 -14.73
CA HIS A 321 -7.57 -14.94 -13.49
C HIS A 321 -6.34 -15.56 -12.80
N PRO A 322 -6.25 -15.59 -11.46
CA PRO A 322 -5.10 -16.14 -10.76
C PRO A 322 -4.74 -17.59 -11.14
N SER A 323 -5.71 -18.42 -11.52
CA SER A 323 -5.46 -19.78 -12.02
C SER A 323 -4.64 -19.78 -13.31
N PHE A 324 -4.78 -18.76 -14.18
CA PHE A 324 -3.95 -18.64 -15.37
C PHE A 324 -2.50 -18.32 -15.02
N GLY A 325 -2.26 -17.54 -13.97
CA GLY A 325 -0.91 -17.26 -13.48
C GLY A 325 -0.84 -16.02 -12.60
N VAL A 326 -0.02 -16.10 -11.56
CA VAL A 326 0.22 -15.00 -10.63
C VAL A 326 1.57 -14.33 -10.88
N THR A 327 2.54 -15.06 -11.44
CA THR A 327 3.88 -14.59 -11.81
C THR A 327 4.06 -14.43 -13.32
N VAL A 328 5.00 -13.58 -13.74
CA VAL A 328 5.41 -13.47 -15.15
C VAL A 328 5.95 -14.80 -15.67
N HIS A 329 6.63 -15.59 -14.84
CA HIS A 329 7.15 -16.89 -15.23
C HIS A 329 6.03 -17.86 -15.62
N GLU A 330 4.98 -17.98 -14.78
CA GLU A 330 3.83 -18.82 -15.08
C GLU A 330 3.09 -18.35 -16.34
N ILE A 331 2.85 -17.03 -16.46
CA ILE A 331 2.17 -16.46 -17.63
C ILE A 331 2.99 -16.73 -18.90
N ARG A 332 4.31 -16.49 -18.88
CA ARG A 332 5.22 -16.77 -19.99
C ARG A 332 5.23 -18.25 -20.38
N SER A 333 5.12 -19.17 -19.43
CA SER A 333 5.07 -20.62 -19.75
C SER A 333 3.85 -21.01 -20.59
N LYS A 334 2.78 -20.21 -20.53
CA LYS A 334 1.49 -20.44 -21.20
C LYS A 334 1.31 -19.61 -22.47
N ILE A 335 2.10 -18.56 -22.66
CA ILE A 335 2.15 -17.74 -23.87
C ILE A 335 3.32 -18.21 -24.73
N LYS A 336 2.99 -18.82 -25.86
CA LYS A 336 3.93 -19.35 -26.87
C LYS A 336 3.65 -18.66 -28.20
N GLY A 337 4.62 -18.71 -29.11
CA GLY A 337 4.53 -18.17 -30.48
C GLY A 337 4.03 -16.71 -30.57
N ASN A 338 3.22 -16.40 -31.58
CA ASN A 338 2.78 -15.03 -31.86
C ASN A 338 1.38 -14.76 -31.29
N VAL A 339 1.34 -14.17 -30.09
CA VAL A 339 0.11 -13.67 -29.46
C VAL A 339 0.01 -12.17 -29.67
N HIS A 340 -0.96 -11.75 -30.46
CA HIS A 340 -1.25 -10.37 -30.83
C HIS A 340 -2.69 -9.99 -30.44
N ILE A 341 -2.82 -8.97 -29.60
CA ILE A 341 -4.11 -8.41 -29.14
C ILE A 341 -4.19 -6.94 -29.56
N SER A 342 -5.28 -6.55 -30.23
CA SER A 342 -5.51 -5.16 -30.64
C SER A 342 -5.82 -4.25 -29.44
N GLY A 343 -5.56 -2.94 -29.58
CA GLY A 343 -5.69 -1.96 -28.50
C GLY A 343 -7.11 -1.74 -27.98
N GLU A 344 -8.14 -2.16 -28.72
CA GLU A 344 -9.55 -2.05 -28.30
C GLU A 344 -10.15 -3.39 -27.82
N SER A 345 -9.39 -4.48 -27.93
CA SER A 345 -9.87 -5.83 -27.63
C SER A 345 -10.19 -6.05 -26.16
N THR A 346 -11.07 -7.01 -25.89
CA THR A 346 -11.31 -7.58 -24.55
C THR A 346 -10.80 -9.00 -24.51
N PHE A 347 -9.91 -9.30 -23.57
CA PHE A 347 -9.31 -10.62 -23.42
C PHE A 347 -9.40 -11.11 -21.97
N VAL A 348 -10.17 -12.16 -21.74
CA VAL A 348 -10.33 -12.77 -20.41
C VAL A 348 -9.86 -14.21 -20.47
N VAL A 349 -8.96 -14.59 -19.56
CA VAL A 349 -8.45 -15.96 -19.47
C VAL A 349 -8.56 -16.48 -18.03
N ASP A 350 -9.21 -17.63 -17.90
CA ASP A 350 -9.54 -18.27 -16.64
C ASP A 350 -9.34 -19.79 -16.73
N GLY A 351 -8.25 -20.29 -16.15
CA GLY A 351 -7.95 -21.72 -16.13
C GLY A 351 -6.46 -22.01 -15.97
N GLU A 352 -6.17 -23.06 -15.20
CA GLU A 352 -4.79 -23.47 -14.88
C GLU A 352 -4.06 -24.04 -16.09
N PHE A 353 -4.70 -24.94 -16.84
CA PHE A 353 -4.08 -25.67 -17.95
C PHE A 353 -4.46 -25.06 -19.32
N ILE A 354 -4.41 -23.73 -19.43
CA ILE A 354 -4.59 -23.01 -20.70
C ILE A 354 -3.22 -22.71 -21.31
N GLU A 355 -3.02 -23.09 -22.57
CA GLU A 355 -1.84 -22.71 -23.38
C GLU A 355 -2.28 -21.98 -24.65
N ILE A 356 -1.57 -20.91 -25.02
CA ILE A 356 -1.86 -20.07 -26.18
C ILE A 356 -0.58 -19.96 -27.02
N HIS A 357 -0.60 -20.48 -28.26
CA HIS A 357 0.58 -20.57 -29.13
C HIS A 357 0.58 -19.58 -30.28
N ASN A 358 -0.55 -19.31 -30.92
CA ASN A 358 -0.68 -18.20 -31.86
C ASN A 358 -2.11 -17.70 -31.78
N LEU A 359 -2.25 -16.44 -31.42
CA LEU A 359 -3.55 -15.79 -31.25
C LEU A 359 -3.48 -14.43 -31.94
N LYS A 360 -4.43 -14.15 -32.82
CA LYS A 360 -4.72 -12.80 -33.30
C LYS A 360 -6.10 -12.41 -32.83
N LEU A 361 -6.19 -11.43 -31.93
CA LEU A 361 -7.44 -10.96 -31.35
C LEU A 361 -7.72 -9.52 -31.76
N ASP A 362 -8.86 -9.34 -32.42
CA ASP A 362 -9.45 -8.04 -32.74
C ASP A 362 -10.96 -8.05 -32.43
N GLY A 363 -11.29 -7.79 -31.17
CA GLY A 363 -12.65 -7.91 -30.62
C GLY A 363 -12.63 -8.50 -29.22
N THR A 364 -13.60 -9.34 -28.88
CA THR A 364 -13.72 -9.96 -27.56
C THR A 364 -13.46 -11.47 -27.61
N LEU A 365 -12.61 -11.96 -26.71
CA LEU A 365 -12.39 -13.39 -26.47
C LEU A 365 -12.35 -13.67 -24.97
N ILE A 366 -13.18 -14.62 -24.53
CA ILE A 366 -13.22 -15.14 -23.17
C ILE A 366 -12.91 -16.62 -23.22
N ILE A 367 -11.86 -17.06 -22.54
CA ILE A 367 -11.48 -18.47 -22.41
C ILE A 367 -11.65 -18.86 -20.95
N ARG A 368 -12.56 -19.79 -20.69
CA ARG A 368 -12.77 -20.35 -19.35
C ARG A 368 -12.65 -21.87 -19.41
N ALA A 369 -11.63 -22.40 -18.74
CA ALA A 369 -11.49 -23.83 -18.52
C ALA A 369 -12.28 -24.25 -17.29
N LYS A 370 -12.93 -25.42 -17.35
CA LYS A 370 -13.40 -26.09 -16.13
C LYS A 370 -12.20 -26.58 -15.31
N ASN A 371 -12.41 -26.83 -14.03
CA ASN A 371 -11.39 -27.43 -13.17
C ASN A 371 -10.83 -28.71 -13.81
N ASN A 372 -9.51 -28.87 -13.76
CA ASN A 372 -8.78 -30.02 -14.33
C ASN A 372 -8.95 -30.22 -15.85
N SER A 373 -9.40 -29.20 -16.60
CA SER A 373 -9.50 -29.26 -18.06
C SER A 373 -8.32 -28.53 -18.71
N LYS A 374 -7.77 -29.14 -19.78
CA LYS A 374 -6.72 -28.54 -20.60
C LYS A 374 -7.30 -27.90 -21.85
N ILE A 375 -6.95 -26.65 -22.13
CA ILE A 375 -7.26 -25.94 -23.37
C ILE A 375 -5.94 -25.56 -24.04
N VAL A 376 -5.76 -25.93 -25.30
CA VAL A 376 -4.59 -25.52 -26.09
C VAL A 376 -5.07 -24.80 -27.33
N ILE A 377 -4.65 -23.55 -27.48
CA ILE A 377 -4.96 -22.71 -28.64
C ILE A 377 -3.73 -22.67 -29.53
N HIS A 378 -3.81 -23.29 -30.70
CA HIS A 378 -2.67 -23.35 -31.63
C HIS A 378 -2.59 -22.16 -32.58
N ASN A 379 -3.66 -21.89 -33.33
CA ASN A 379 -3.70 -20.85 -34.36
C ASN A 379 -5.11 -20.27 -34.44
N LEU A 380 -5.44 -19.38 -33.50
CA LEU A 380 -6.77 -18.78 -33.43
C LEU A 380 -6.73 -17.33 -33.91
N THR A 381 -7.61 -16.99 -34.84
CA THR A 381 -7.92 -15.60 -35.19
C THR A 381 -9.35 -15.33 -34.74
N VAL A 382 -9.55 -14.31 -33.92
CA VAL A 382 -10.86 -13.85 -33.49
C VAL A 382 -11.07 -12.43 -34.00
N LYS A 383 -12.13 -12.25 -34.78
CA LYS A 383 -12.64 -10.94 -35.19
C LYS A 383 -14.14 -10.88 -34.94
N ASN A 384 -14.58 -9.97 -34.09
CA ASN A 384 -15.99 -9.72 -33.81
C ASN A 384 -16.19 -8.25 -33.39
N GLU A 385 -17.43 -7.84 -33.14
CA GLU A 385 -17.78 -6.46 -32.80
C GLU A 385 -17.15 -5.96 -31.49
N GLY A 386 -16.59 -6.86 -30.67
CA GLY A 386 -15.96 -6.50 -29.42
C GLY A 386 -16.96 -6.10 -28.33
N TRP A 387 -16.42 -5.55 -27.23
CA TRP A 387 -17.19 -4.87 -26.21
C TRP A 387 -16.83 -3.39 -26.23
N TYR A 388 -17.85 -2.54 -26.11
CA TYR A 388 -17.67 -1.10 -25.99
C TYR A 388 -18.13 -0.63 -24.61
N VAL A 389 -17.51 0.45 -24.15
CA VAL A 389 -17.91 1.14 -22.94
C VAL A 389 -18.72 2.34 -23.38
N ASP A 390 -19.95 2.42 -22.90
CA ASP A 390 -20.84 3.57 -23.13
C ASP A 390 -20.91 4.44 -21.88
N PHE A 391 -21.26 5.70 -22.07
CA PHE A 391 -21.47 6.64 -20.99
C PHE A 391 -22.83 6.37 -20.34
N LEU A 392 -22.85 6.32 -19.01
CA LEU A 392 -24.11 6.46 -18.30
C LEU A 392 -24.66 7.86 -18.61
N SER A 393 -25.78 7.95 -19.32
CA SER A 393 -26.52 9.20 -19.41
C SER A 393 -26.81 9.69 -17.99
N ALA A 394 -26.65 11.00 -17.77
CA ALA A 394 -26.82 11.60 -16.44
C ALA A 394 -28.16 11.16 -15.83
N PHE A 395 -28.10 10.53 -14.65
CA PHE A 395 -29.27 10.23 -13.83
C PHE A 395 -29.78 11.50 -13.14
#